data_AF-A0A933UU73-F1
#
_entry.id   AF-A0A933UU73-F1
#
_cell.length_a   1.000
_cell.length_b   1.000
_cell.length_c   1.000
_cell.angle_alpha   90.00
_cell.angle_beta   90.00
_cell.angle_gamma   90.00
#
_symmetry.space_group_name_H-M   'P 1'
#
loop_
_entity.id
_entity.type
_entity.pdbx_description
1 polymer ?
#
loop_
_entity_poly.entity_id
_entity_poly.type
_entity_poly.pdbx_seq_one_letter_code
_entity_poly.pdbx_strand_id
1 'polypeptide(L)' 'MINKELIEKIRRLKEERHYTLHDLSKKIDIQVPTLERWLKTNRINKLYAKIVKERLGID' A
#
# COMPACT_ATOMS: atom_id res chain seq x y z
N MET A 1 13.00 8.84 -4.23
CA MET A 1 13.11 7.49 -3.64
C MET A 1 11.89 6.68 -4.04
N ILE A 2 12.08 5.68 -4.89
CA ILE A 2 11.02 4.77 -5.34
C ILE A 2 10.96 3.65 -4.30
N ASN A 3 9.94 3.65 -3.44
CA ASN A 3 9.76 2.59 -2.43
C ASN A 3 9.11 1.35 -3.05
N LYS A 4 9.77 0.76 -4.06
CA LYS A 4 9.36 -0.51 -4.67
C LYS A 4 9.20 -1.60 -3.62
N GLU A 5 10.08 -1.61 -2.62
CA GLU A 5 10.00 -2.55 -1.50
C GLU A 5 8.69 -2.44 -0.71
N LEU A 6 8.20 -1.22 -0.44
CA LEU A 6 6.94 -1.02 0.28
C LEU A 6 5.74 -1.56 -0.53
N ILE A 7 5.76 -1.38 -1.85
CA ILE A 7 4.72 -1.93 -2.73
C ILE A 7 4.70 -3.45 -2.68
N GLU A 8 5.87 -4.10 -2.71
CA GLU A 8 5.93 -5.56 -2.58
C GLU A 8 5.47 -6.03 -1.19
N LYS A 9 5.79 -5.30 -0.11
CA LYS A 9 5.25 -5.59 1.23
C LYS A 9 3.71 -5.47 1.26
N ILE A 10 3.13 -4.44 0.63
CA ILE A 10 1.68 -4.29 0.51
C ILE A 10 1.06 -5.46 -0.26
N ARG A 11 1.69 -5.91 -1.35
CA ARG A 11 1.22 -7.07 -2.14
C ARG A 11 1.23 -8.35 -1.31
N ARG A 12 2.33 -8.64 -0.62
CA ARG A 12 2.42 -9.80 0.27
C ARG A 12 1.36 -9.75 1.37
N LEU A 13 1.23 -8.61 2.04
CA LEU A 13 0.22 -8.45 3.09
C LEU A 13 -1.21 -8.61 2.56
N LYS A 14 -1.47 -8.18 1.31
CA LYS A 14 -2.75 -8.41 0.62
C LYS A 14 -3.02 -9.90 0.41
N GLU A 15 -2.01 -10.65 -0.03
CA GLU A 15 -2.11 -12.09 -0.28
C GLU A 15 -2.24 -12.88 1.03
N GLU A 16 -1.35 -12.65 2.00
CA GLU A 16 -1.31 -13.33 3.30
C GLU A 16 -2.60 -13.13 4.11
N ARG A 17 -3.21 -11.95 4.02
CA ARG A 17 -4.43 -11.62 4.76
C ARG A 17 -5.71 -11.71 3.92
N HIS A 18 -5.60 -12.18 2.67
CA HIS A 18 -6.69 -12.23 1.71
C HIS A 18 -7.46 -10.91 1.56
N TYR A 19 -6.77 -9.77 1.70
CA TYR A 19 -7.40 -8.46 1.58
C TYR A 19 -7.76 -8.13 0.13
N THR A 20 -8.90 -7.48 -0.04
CA THR A 20 -9.24 -6.78 -1.29
C THR A 20 -8.58 -5.40 -1.31
N LEU A 21 -8.59 -4.74 -2.48
CA LEU A 21 -8.16 -3.34 -2.54
C LEU A 21 -9.09 -2.41 -1.73
N HIS A 22 -10.36 -2.76 -1.59
CA HIS A 22 -11.31 -2.04 -0.75
C HIS A 22 -10.96 -2.16 0.74
N ASP A 23 -10.53 -3.34 1.19
CA ASP A 23 -10.11 -3.54 2.59
C ASP A 23 -8.85 -2.75 2.90
N LEU A 24 -7.86 -2.80 2.00
CA LEU A 24 -6.66 -1.99 2.12
C LEU A 24 -7.03 -0.51 2.17
N SER A 25 -7.85 -0.04 1.22
CA SER A 25 -8.34 1.34 1.15
C SER A 25 -8.91 1.82 2.48
N LYS A 26 -9.79 1.04 3.11
CA LYS A 26 -10.35 1.35 4.43
C LYS A 26 -9.30 1.39 5.54
N LYS A 27 -8.32 0.48 5.50
CA LYS A 27 -7.33 0.32 6.56
C LYS A 27 -6.26 1.43 6.56
N ILE A 28 -5.84 1.87 5.37
CA ILE A 28 -4.83 2.94 5.22
C ILE A 28 -5.45 4.32 4.96
N ASP A 29 -6.78 4.39 4.81
CA ASP A 29 -7.52 5.62 4.49
C ASP A 29 -7.06 6.26 3.16
N ILE A 30 -6.98 5.44 2.10
CA ILE A 30 -6.57 5.84 0.75
C ILE A 30 -7.55 5.29 -0.26
N GLN A 31 -7.97 6.11 -1.21
CA GLN A 31 -8.89 5.69 -2.26
C GLN A 31 -8.34 4.53 -3.12
N VAL A 32 -9.21 3.57 -3.47
CA VAL A 32 -8.87 2.39 -4.30
C VAL A 32 -8.11 2.75 -5.59
N PRO A 33 -8.51 3.76 -6.40
CA PRO A 33 -7.78 4.11 -7.62
C PRO A 33 -6.32 4.54 -7.38
N THR A 34 -6.06 5.12 -6.20
CA THR A 34 -4.71 5.51 -5.81
C THR A 34 -3.86 4.28 -5.50
N LEU A 35 -4.44 3.30 -4.78
CA LEU A 35 -3.79 2.00 -4.54
C LEU A 35 -3.53 1.25 -5.85
N GLU A 36 -4.51 1.21 -6.76
CA GLU A 36 -4.33 0.60 -8.09
C GLU A 36 -3.18 1.23 -8.86
N ARG A 37 -3.12 2.57 -8.90
CA ARG A 37 -2.02 3.29 -9.54
C ARG A 37 -0.68 2.91 -8.92
N TRP A 38 -0.58 2.86 -7.59
CA TRP A 38 0.68 2.50 -6.91
C TRP A 38 1.11 1.08 -7.22
N LEU A 39 0.18 0.12 -7.17
CA LEU A 39 0.45 -1.28 -7.48
C LEU A 39 0.83 -1.49 -8.95
N LYS A 40 0.20 -0.75 -9.88
CA LYS A 40 0.48 -0.81 -11.32
C LYS A 40 1.80 -0.16 -11.69
N THR A 41 2.09 1.01 -11.11
CA THR A 41 3.30 1.79 -11.43
C THR A 41 4.51 1.42 -10.57
N ASN A 42 4.30 0.60 -9.54
CA ASN A 42 5.28 0.22 -8.54
C ASN A 42 5.94 1.44 -7.86
N ARG A 43 5.12 2.48 -7.61
CA ARG A 43 5.55 3.78 -7.10
C ARG A 43 4.57 4.29 -6.05
N ILE A 44 5.13 4.71 -4.93
CA ILE A 44 4.44 5.45 -3.87
C ILE A 44 5.34 6.63 -3.48
N ASN A 45 4.73 7.80 -3.24
CA ASN A 45 5.51 8.96 -2.83
C ASN A 45 5.92 8.86 -1.35
N LYS A 46 6.88 9.68 -0.91
CA LYS A 46 7.43 9.60 0.45
C LYS A 46 6.39 9.89 1.54
N LEU A 47 5.46 10.82 1.29
CA LEU A 47 4.41 11.18 2.25
C LEU A 47 3.48 10.00 2.51
N TYR A 48 2.93 9.42 1.44
CA TYR A 48 2.04 8.27 1.54
C TYR A 48 2.77 7.02 2.03
N ALA A 49 4.05 6.84 1.68
CA ALA A 49 4.84 5.72 2.19
C ALA A 49 4.91 5.74 3.71
N LYS A 50 5.09 6.91 4.32
CA LYS A 50 5.09 7.06 5.78
C LYS A 50 3.74 6.67 6.39
N ILE A 51 2.65 7.21 5.84
CA ILE A 51 1.29 6.92 6.31
C ILE A 51 0.98 5.42 6.22
N VAL A 52 1.32 4.79 5.09
CA VAL A 52 1.04 3.37 4.88
C VAL A 52 1.83 2.49 5.84
N LYS A 53 3.11 2.81 6.09
CA LYS A 53 3.93 2.11 7.07
C LYS A 53 3.34 2.19 8.47
N GLU A 54 2.95 3.38 8.91
CA GLU A 54 2.32 3.61 10.21
C GLU A 54 0.98 2.85 10.35
N ARG A 55 0.13 2.90 9.31
CA ARG A 55 -1.20 2.26 9.32
C ARG A 55 -1.15 0.74 9.24
N LEU A 56 -0.19 0.20 8.49
CA LEU A 56 -0.04 -1.25 8.31
C LEU A 56 0.91 -1.88 9.34
N GLY A 57 1.64 -1.08 10.13
CA GLY A 57 2.64 -1.56 11.08
C GLY A 57 3.83 -2.22 10.39
N ILE A 58 4.29 -1.63 9.27
CA ILE A 58 5.38 -2.15 8.45
C ILE A 58 6.58 -1.21 8.55
N ASP A 59 7.72 -1.70 9.04
CA ASP A 59 9.01 -1.00 9.02
C ASP A 59 9.69 -1.02 7.64
#